data_AF-A0A523W5L2-F1
#
_entry.id   AF-A0A523W5L2-F1
#
_cell.length_a   1.000
_cell.length_b   1.000
_cell.length_c   1.000
_cell.angle_alpha   90.00
_cell.angle_beta   90.00
_cell.angle_gamma   90.00
#
_symmetry.space_group_name_H-M   'P 1'
#
loop_
_entity.id
_entity.type
_entity.pdbx_description
1 polymer ?
#
loop_
_entity_poly.entity_id
_entity_poly.type
_entity_poly.pdbx_seq_one_letter_code
_entity_poly.pdbx_strand_id
1 'polypeptide(L)'
;MNPSPEPWVWIAAFLTLCIFSFLFRDNIFYSFAEHLFVGISAGYLIAITWHNQIYPNLILPLFMQGNLVYIIPFALGLCYFTRFIPKIGYLVRLPIAFLLGWGSGVGIPALFQRDILKQTQGTLLIREAFSKWDTGLWAIIILIGVLSVLIYFFFSKERKGIMKPAANLGIIFL
;
A
#
# COMPACT_ATOMS: atom_id res chain seq x y z
N MET A 1 -35.36 23.72 8.36
CA MET A 1 -34.32 22.91 7.70
C MET A 1 -34.60 22.97 6.21
N ASN A 2 -33.82 23.74 5.46
CA ASN A 2 -34.04 23.85 4.01
C ASN A 2 -33.34 22.69 3.30
N PRO A 3 -34.05 21.87 2.52
CA PRO A 3 -33.42 20.87 1.66
C PRO A 3 -32.40 21.52 0.72
N SER A 4 -31.28 20.84 0.46
CA SER A 4 -30.26 21.32 -0.48
C SER A 4 -30.84 21.39 -1.90
N PRO A 5 -30.63 22.48 -2.66
CA PRO A 5 -31.12 22.59 -4.03
C PRO A 5 -30.32 21.76 -5.06
N GLU A 6 -29.16 21.23 -4.66
CA GLU A 6 -28.28 20.50 -5.56
C GLU A 6 -28.78 19.06 -5.79
N PRO A 7 -29.06 18.65 -7.05
CA PRO A 7 -29.58 17.31 -7.35
C PRO A 7 -28.58 16.20 -7.01
N TRP A 8 -27.28 16.49 -7.04
CA TRP A 8 -26.22 15.55 -6.68
C TRP A 8 -26.28 15.09 -5.23
N VAL A 9 -26.67 15.98 -4.32
CA VAL A 9 -26.81 15.67 -2.88
C VAL A 9 -27.95 14.68 -2.66
N TRP A 10 -29.05 14.81 -3.41
CA TRP A 10 -30.17 13.87 -3.36
C TRP A 10 -29.82 12.50 -3.91
N ILE A 11 -29.09 12.46 -5.04
CA ILE A 11 -28.58 11.22 -5.62
C ILE A 11 -27.65 10.52 -4.62
N ALA A 12 -26.72 11.25 -4.01
CA ALA A 12 -25.81 10.71 -3.00
C ALA A 12 -26.55 10.20 -1.76
N ALA A 13 -27.54 10.94 -1.26
CA ALA A 13 -28.37 10.52 -0.13
C ALA A 13 -29.16 9.24 -0.45
N PHE A 14 -29.76 9.16 -1.65
CA PHE A 14 -30.47 7.96 -2.11
C PHE A 14 -29.54 6.74 -2.21
N LEU A 15 -28.37 6.90 -2.84
CA LEU A 15 -27.36 5.83 -2.93
C LEU A 15 -26.86 5.37 -1.56
N THR A 16 -26.71 6.31 -0.63
CA THR A 16 -26.33 6.01 0.77
C THR A 16 -27.41 5.16 1.46
N LEU A 17 -28.69 5.48 1.28
CA LEU A 17 -29.79 4.67 1.78
C LEU A 17 -29.83 3.29 1.12
N CYS A 18 -29.58 3.19 -0.19
CA CYS A 18 -29.49 1.91 -0.90
C CYS A 18 -28.37 1.01 -0.34
N ILE A 19 -27.21 1.57 0.02
CA ILE A 19 -26.13 0.82 0.66
C ILE A 19 -26.53 0.36 2.07
N PHE A 20 -27.16 1.24 2.86
CA PHE A 20 -27.64 0.87 4.19
C PHE A 20 -28.77 -0.18 4.19
N SER A 21 -29.44 -0.40 3.05
CA SER A 21 -30.41 -1.48 2.90
C SER A 21 -29.81 -2.88 3.11
N PHE A 22 -28.49 -3.04 3.12
CA PHE A 22 -27.81 -4.27 3.52
C PHE A 22 -28.27 -4.79 4.90
N LEU A 23 -28.59 -3.89 5.84
CA LEU A 23 -29.00 -4.26 7.19
C LEU A 23 -30.32 -5.05 7.23
N PHE A 24 -31.13 -4.95 6.18
CA PHE A 24 -32.46 -5.56 6.09
C PHE A 24 -32.49 -6.86 5.26
N ARG A 25 -31.33 -7.51 5.03
CA ARG A 25 -31.10 -8.69 4.14
C ARG A 25 -30.79 -8.28 2.69
N ASP A 26 -30.19 -9.18 1.91
CA ASP A 26 -29.87 -8.97 0.48
C ASP A 26 -31.11 -8.51 -0.30
N ASN A 27 -31.10 -7.24 -0.70
CA ASN A 27 -32.20 -6.57 -1.41
C ASN A 27 -31.71 -6.09 -2.78
N ILE A 28 -32.61 -5.99 -3.76
CA ILE A 28 -32.32 -5.54 -5.13
C ILE A 28 -31.65 -4.16 -5.11
N PHE A 29 -32.07 -3.27 -4.21
CA PHE A 29 -31.48 -1.94 -4.04
C PHE A 29 -30.01 -1.96 -3.61
N TYR A 30 -29.66 -2.88 -2.70
CA TYR A 30 -28.28 -3.04 -2.25
C TYR A 30 -27.40 -3.62 -3.36
N SER A 31 -27.84 -4.71 -4.01
CA SER A 31 -27.09 -5.34 -5.11
C SER A 31 -26.89 -4.38 -6.28
N PHE A 32 -27.88 -3.55 -6.62
CA PHE A 32 -27.73 -2.50 -7.61
C PHE A 32 -26.67 -1.46 -7.21
N ALA A 33 -26.73 -0.95 -5.97
CA ALA A 33 -25.77 0.03 -5.48
C ALA A 33 -24.34 -0.54 -5.45
N GLU A 34 -24.18 -1.82 -5.10
CA GLU A 34 -22.89 -2.51 -5.13
C GLU A 34 -22.33 -2.62 -6.56
N HIS A 35 -23.12 -3.11 -7.52
CA HIS A 35 -22.67 -3.20 -8.92
C HIS A 35 -22.38 -1.83 -9.53
N LEU A 36 -23.19 -0.81 -9.22
CA LEU A 36 -22.97 0.55 -9.66
C LEU A 36 -21.67 1.11 -9.07
N PHE A 37 -21.44 0.93 -7.77
CA PHE A 37 -20.24 1.41 -7.09
C PHE A 37 -18.98 0.73 -7.64
N VAL A 38 -18.98 -0.60 -7.77
CA VAL A 38 -17.84 -1.35 -8.33
C VAL A 38 -17.61 -0.98 -9.79
N GLY A 39 -18.68 -0.80 -10.58
CA GLY A 39 -18.61 -0.37 -11.98
C GLY A 39 -18.00 1.02 -12.14
N ILE A 40 -18.47 2.00 -11.35
CA ILE A 40 -17.91 3.37 -11.36
C ILE A 40 -16.45 3.34 -10.90
N SER A 41 -16.11 2.59 -9.85
CA SER A 41 -14.75 2.45 -9.36
C SER A 41 -13.81 1.90 -10.45
N ALA A 42 -14.21 0.82 -11.12
CA ALA A 42 -13.44 0.25 -12.23
C ALA A 42 -13.32 1.22 -13.42
N GLY A 43 -14.42 1.88 -13.80
CA GLY A 43 -14.43 2.86 -14.90
C GLY A 43 -13.54 4.07 -14.61
N TYR A 44 -13.61 4.59 -13.39
CA TYR A 44 -12.74 5.67 -12.93
C TYR A 44 -11.27 5.25 -12.98
N LEU A 45 -10.92 4.07 -12.45
CA LEU A 45 -9.55 3.55 -12.53
C LEU A 45 -9.04 3.47 -13.96
N ILE A 46 -9.86 3.04 -14.93
CA ILE A 46 -9.49 3.00 -16.35
C ILE A 46 -9.22 4.42 -16.87
N ALA A 47 -10.11 5.38 -16.59
CA ALA A 47 -9.98 6.75 -17.05
C ALA A 47 -8.71 7.44 -16.50
N ILE A 48 -8.45 7.30 -15.20
CA ILE A 48 -7.24 7.84 -14.56
C ILE A 48 -6.00 7.17 -15.15
N THR A 49 -6.00 5.84 -15.29
CA THR A 49 -4.86 5.09 -15.84
C THR A 49 -4.55 5.54 -17.27
N TRP A 50 -5.59 5.77 -18.09
CA TRP A 50 -5.42 6.26 -19.45
C TRP A 50 -4.80 7.67 -19.48
N HIS A 51 -5.40 8.61 -18.75
CA HIS A 51 -5.02 10.03 -18.83
C HIS A 51 -3.72 10.33 -18.10
N ASN A 52 -3.48 9.70 -16.95
CA ASN A 52 -2.32 10.01 -16.11
C ASN A 52 -1.14 9.09 -16.37
N GLN A 53 -1.38 7.86 -16.85
CA GLN A 53 -0.32 6.87 -17.00
C GLN A 53 -0.01 6.52 -18.45
N ILE A 54 -1.00 6.07 -19.23
CA ILE A 54 -0.78 5.55 -20.58
C ILE A 54 -0.45 6.68 -21.56
N TYR A 55 -1.27 7.72 -21.61
CA TYR A 55 -1.09 8.80 -22.57
C TYR A 55 0.25 9.55 -22.39
N PRO A 56 0.59 10.08 -21.20
CA PRO A 56 1.82 10.85 -21.01
C PRO A 56 3.08 9.99 -20.97
N ASN A 57 3.04 8.75 -20.45
CA ASN A 57 4.26 7.95 -20.25
C ASN A 57 4.52 6.91 -21.35
N LEU A 58 3.55 6.63 -22.22
CA LEU A 58 3.71 5.66 -23.31
C LEU A 58 3.43 6.29 -24.67
N ILE A 59 2.23 6.85 -24.87
CA ILE A 59 1.80 7.33 -26.18
C ILE A 59 2.61 8.56 -26.61
N LEU A 60 2.70 9.57 -25.74
CA LEU A 60 3.44 10.80 -26.01
C LEU A 60 4.93 10.54 -26.32
N PRO A 61 5.71 9.83 -25.49
CA PRO A 61 7.14 9.63 -25.76
C PRO A 61 7.40 8.71 -26.97
N LEU A 62 6.53 7.73 -27.22
CA LEU A 62 6.71 6.80 -28.33
C LEU A 62 6.33 7.43 -29.68
N PHE A 63 5.17 8.08 -29.77
CA PHE A 63 4.62 8.58 -31.04
C PHE A 63 4.95 10.04 -31.33
N MET A 64 5.06 10.90 -30.32
CA MET A 64 5.35 12.33 -30.53
C MET A 64 6.83 12.66 -30.39
N GLN A 65 7.55 12.02 -29.46
CA GLN A 65 8.98 12.27 -29.24
C GLN A 65 9.90 11.30 -29.99
N GLY A 66 9.34 10.24 -30.59
CA GLY A 66 10.08 9.25 -31.38
C GLY A 66 11.07 8.40 -30.57
N ASN A 67 10.89 8.30 -29.25
CA ASN A 67 11.79 7.54 -28.41
C ASN A 67 11.48 6.04 -28.52
N LEU A 68 12.30 5.34 -29.30
CA LEU A 68 12.18 3.91 -29.59
C LEU A 68 12.31 3.01 -28.34
N VAL A 69 12.87 3.50 -27.23
CA VAL A 69 12.99 2.72 -25.98
C VAL A 69 11.60 2.32 -25.45
N TYR A 70 10.58 3.14 -25.71
CA TYR A 70 9.20 2.88 -25.27
C TYR A 70 8.48 1.79 -26.07
N ILE A 71 9.11 1.22 -27.11
CA ILE A 71 8.61 0.04 -27.81
C ILE A 71 8.54 -1.17 -26.87
N ILE A 72 9.50 -1.31 -25.96
CA ILE A 72 9.54 -2.42 -24.99
C ILE A 72 8.31 -2.39 -24.07
N PRO A 73 8.02 -1.29 -23.34
CA PRO A 73 6.81 -1.21 -22.53
C PRO A 73 5.53 -1.27 -23.36
N PHE A 74 5.52 -0.78 -24.61
CA PHE A 74 4.37 -0.93 -25.51
C PHE A 74 4.09 -2.40 -25.84
N ALA A 75 5.12 -3.16 -26.21
CA ALA A 75 5.01 -4.59 -26.48
C ALA A 75 4.55 -5.37 -25.24
N LEU A 76 5.10 -5.06 -24.05
CA LEU A 76 4.65 -5.64 -22.78
C LEU A 76 3.19 -5.29 -22.45
N GLY A 77 2.76 -4.06 -22.76
CA GLY A 77 1.37 -3.64 -22.64
C GLY A 77 0.44 -4.42 -23.58
N LEU A 78 0.86 -4.65 -24.83
CA LEU A 78 0.10 -5.50 -25.76
C LEU A 78 0.00 -6.95 -25.28
N CYS A 79 1.08 -7.49 -24.68
CA CYS A 79 1.04 -8.82 -24.07
C CYS A 79 -0.03 -8.94 -22.98
N TYR A 80 -0.43 -7.87 -22.28
CA TYR A 80 -1.53 -7.94 -21.31
C TYR A 80 -2.88 -8.31 -21.94
N PHE A 81 -3.15 -7.83 -23.16
CA PHE A 81 -4.41 -8.13 -23.87
C PHE A 81 -4.49 -9.58 -24.34
N THR A 82 -3.36 -10.30 -24.42
CA THR A 82 -3.36 -11.73 -24.76
C THR A 82 -4.11 -12.58 -23.73
N ARG A 83 -4.37 -12.04 -22.52
CA ARG A 83 -5.22 -12.67 -21.50
C ARG A 83 -6.61 -13.04 -22.02
N PHE A 84 -7.15 -12.28 -22.97
CA PHE A 84 -8.47 -12.54 -23.55
C PHE A 84 -8.48 -13.66 -24.60
N ILE A 85 -7.30 -14.13 -25.03
CA ILE A 85 -7.15 -15.17 -26.05
C ILE A 85 -6.57 -16.43 -25.40
N PRO A 86 -7.37 -17.49 -25.13
CA PRO A 86 -6.92 -18.67 -24.39
C PRO A 86 -5.67 -19.35 -24.96
N LYS A 87 -5.48 -19.30 -26.29
CA LYS A 87 -4.35 -19.93 -26.99
C LYS A 87 -3.01 -19.22 -26.74
N ILE A 88 -3.03 -17.90 -26.51
CA ILE A 88 -1.81 -17.06 -26.41
C ILE A 88 -1.68 -16.44 -25.01
N GLY A 89 -2.64 -16.66 -24.11
CA GLY A 89 -2.67 -16.08 -22.76
C GLY A 89 -1.47 -16.37 -21.86
N TYR A 90 -0.57 -17.29 -22.23
CA TYR A 90 0.70 -17.47 -21.54
C TYR A 90 1.64 -16.26 -21.67
N LEU A 91 1.50 -15.44 -22.72
CA LEU A 91 2.34 -14.24 -22.92
C LEU A 91 2.11 -13.18 -21.84
N VAL A 92 0.96 -13.20 -21.15
CA VAL A 92 0.69 -12.33 -20.00
C VAL A 92 1.67 -12.55 -18.85
N ARG A 93 2.33 -13.71 -18.79
CA ARG A 93 3.32 -14.02 -17.75
C ARG A 93 4.57 -13.14 -17.86
N LEU A 94 4.95 -12.73 -19.06
CA LEU A 94 6.12 -11.87 -19.30
C LEU A 94 5.99 -10.50 -18.62
N PRO A 95 4.92 -9.70 -18.87
CA PRO A 95 4.77 -8.42 -18.20
C PRO A 95 4.54 -8.57 -16.69
N ILE A 96 3.89 -9.64 -16.22
CA ILE A 96 3.76 -9.92 -14.78
C ILE A 96 5.13 -10.20 -14.15
N ALA A 97 5.96 -11.04 -14.78
CA ALA A 97 7.31 -11.33 -14.30
C ALA A 97 8.19 -10.07 -14.30
N PHE A 98 8.06 -9.21 -15.32
CA PHE A 98 8.74 -7.93 -15.36
C PHE A 98 8.33 -7.00 -14.21
N LEU A 99 7.02 -6.84 -13.98
CA LEU A 99 6.50 -6.03 -12.87
C LEU A 99 6.92 -6.56 -11.51
N LEU A 100 6.88 -7.88 -11.31
CA LEU A 100 7.34 -8.52 -10.08
C LEU A 100 8.85 -8.30 -9.89
N GLY A 101 9.66 -8.53 -10.93
CA GLY A 101 11.11 -8.34 -10.87
C GLY A 101 11.51 -6.90 -10.56
N TRP A 102 10.87 -5.92 -11.22
CA TRP A 102 11.06 -4.51 -10.93
C TRP A 102 10.59 -4.15 -9.52
N GLY A 103 9.38 -4.56 -9.15
CA GLY A 103 8.77 -4.27 -7.85
C GLY A 103 9.57 -4.85 -6.68
N SER A 104 10.02 -6.10 -6.78
CA SER A 104 10.88 -6.70 -5.77
C SER A 104 12.29 -6.12 -5.80
N GLY A 105 12.82 -5.81 -6.99
CA GLY A 105 14.16 -5.26 -7.16
C GLY A 105 14.34 -3.88 -6.53
N VAL A 106 13.30 -3.04 -6.57
CA VAL A 106 13.29 -1.75 -5.87
C VAL A 106 12.81 -1.90 -4.43
N GLY A 107 11.77 -2.69 -4.20
CA GLY A 107 11.11 -2.81 -2.91
C GLY A 107 11.96 -3.49 -1.85
N ILE A 108 12.60 -4.62 -2.16
CA ILE A 108 13.38 -5.38 -1.17
C ILE A 108 14.56 -4.56 -0.63
N PRO A 109 15.42 -3.94 -1.47
CA PRO A 109 16.51 -3.12 -0.94
C PRO A 109 16.02 -1.91 -0.17
N ALA A 110 14.94 -1.25 -0.63
CA ALA A 110 14.39 -0.08 0.06
C ALA A 110 13.84 -0.44 1.45
N LEU A 111 13.08 -1.55 1.55
CA LEU A 111 12.59 -2.07 2.82
C LEU A 111 13.74 -2.50 3.72
N PHE A 112 14.73 -3.22 3.19
CA PHE A 112 15.91 -3.62 3.95
C PHE A 112 16.68 -2.41 4.48
N GLN A 113 16.88 -1.39 3.65
CA GLN A 113 17.57 -0.17 4.04
C GLN A 113 16.79 0.62 5.10
N ARG A 114 15.47 0.74 4.96
CA ARG A 114 14.61 1.48 5.89
C ARG A 114 14.42 0.75 7.21
N ASP A 115 14.00 -0.51 7.14
CA ASP A 115 13.51 -1.26 8.30
C ASP A 115 14.63 -1.99 9.03
N ILE A 116 15.71 -2.39 8.34
CA ILE A 116 16.82 -3.10 8.98
C ILE A 116 17.98 -2.15 9.21
N LEU A 117 18.56 -1.56 8.15
CA LEU A 117 19.78 -0.76 8.29
C LEU A 117 19.56 0.51 9.10
N LYS A 118 18.60 1.36 8.70
CA LYS A 118 18.34 2.63 9.40
C LYS A 118 17.82 2.42 10.82
N GLN A 119 16.96 1.42 11.04
CA GLN A 119 16.47 1.10 12.38
C GLN A 119 17.60 0.57 13.29
N THR A 120 18.50 -0.26 12.76
CA THR A 120 19.69 -0.72 13.49
C THR A 120 20.61 0.46 13.82
N GLN A 121 20.91 1.32 12.83
CA GLN A 121 21.72 2.53 13.04
C GLN A 121 21.12 3.45 14.11
N GLY A 122 19.79 3.65 14.11
CA GLY A 122 19.09 4.46 15.10
C GLY A 122 19.11 3.87 16.52
N THR A 123 19.42 2.59 16.67
CA THR A 123 19.52 1.90 17.96
C THR A 123 20.98 1.78 18.45
N LEU A 124 21.97 2.05 17.60
CA LEU A 124 23.38 1.99 17.99
C LEU A 124 23.71 3.11 18.99
N LEU A 125 24.27 2.73 20.13
CA LEU A 125 24.79 3.67 21.11
C LEU A 125 26.17 4.16 20.68
N ILE A 126 26.19 5.32 20.02
CA ILE A 126 27.43 5.96 19.61
C ILE A 126 27.96 6.83 20.76
N ARG A 127 29.28 6.85 20.96
CA ARG A 127 29.93 7.62 22.02
C ARG A 127 29.64 9.13 21.93
N GLU A 128 29.40 9.64 20.73
CA GLU A 128 28.95 11.01 20.49
C GLU A 128 27.57 11.32 21.08
N ALA A 129 26.67 10.33 21.18
CA ALA A 129 25.34 10.51 21.78
C ALA A 129 25.42 10.87 23.27
N PHE A 130 26.51 10.49 23.95
CA PHE A 130 26.75 10.82 25.35
C PHE A 130 27.50 12.14 25.56
N SER A 131 27.84 12.86 24.48
CA SER A 131 28.48 14.18 24.58
C SER A 131 27.53 15.25 25.12
N LYS A 132 26.21 15.07 24.98
CA LYS A 132 25.20 15.93 25.59
C LYS A 132 24.27 15.09 26.47
N TRP A 133 23.80 15.68 27.55
CA TRP A 133 22.98 15.01 28.56
C TRP A 133 21.59 14.60 28.02
N ASP A 134 20.98 15.46 27.20
CA ASP A 134 19.70 15.23 26.54
C ASP A 134 19.76 14.05 25.56
N THR A 135 20.74 14.04 24.67
CA THR A 135 20.90 12.95 23.68
C THR A 135 21.29 11.63 24.34
N GLY A 136 22.07 11.67 25.42
CA GLY A 136 22.47 10.48 26.18
C GLY A 136 21.30 9.80 26.89
N LEU A 137 20.41 10.59 27.51
CA LEU A 137 19.19 10.07 28.14
C LEU A 137 18.25 9.42 27.12
N TRP A 138 18.02 10.08 25.98
CA TRP A 138 17.19 9.52 24.90
C TRP A 138 17.76 8.21 24.36
N ALA A 139 19.08 8.11 24.21
CA ALA A 139 19.72 6.90 23.72
C ALA A 139 19.54 5.70 24.68
N ILE A 140 19.59 5.94 26.00
CA ILE A 140 19.31 4.91 27.02
C ILE A 140 17.84 4.49 27.00
N ILE A 141 16.91 5.45 26.89
CA ILE A 141 15.47 5.16 26.82
C ILE A 141 15.16 4.30 25.59
N ILE A 142 15.72 4.64 24.43
CA ILE A 142 15.58 3.86 23.20
C ILE A 142 16.14 2.44 23.39
N LEU A 143 17.33 2.28 23.98
CA LEU A 143 17.92 0.96 24.25
C LEU A 143 16.98 0.09 25.11
N ILE A 144 16.45 0.65 26.20
CA ILE A 144 15.53 -0.05 27.11
C ILE A 144 14.23 -0.39 26.39
N GLY A 145 13.70 0.53 25.59
CA GLY A 145 12.51 0.33 24.76
C GLY A 145 12.69 -0.83 23.78
N VAL A 146 13.79 -0.85 23.03
CA VAL A 146 14.08 -1.94 22.07
C VAL A 146 14.22 -3.28 22.78
N LEU A 147 14.95 -3.36 23.89
CA LEU A 147 15.07 -4.60 24.67
C LEU A 147 13.70 -5.09 25.19
N SER A 148 12.86 -4.17 25.67
CA SER A 148 11.52 -4.48 26.18
C SER A 148 10.58 -4.97 25.08
N VAL A 149 10.64 -4.35 23.88
CA VAL A 149 9.88 -4.78 22.70
C VAL A 149 10.36 -6.14 22.19
N LEU A 150 11.68 -6.40 22.16
CA LEU A 150 12.22 -7.71 21.81
C LEU A 150 11.74 -8.80 22.79
N ILE A 151 11.73 -8.50 24.10
CA ILE A 151 11.19 -9.41 25.13
C ILE A 151 9.68 -9.64 24.93
N TYR A 152 8.93 -8.60 24.52
CA TYR A 152 7.50 -8.74 24.21
C TYR A 152 7.25 -9.69 23.03
N PHE A 153 7.99 -9.55 21.92
CA PHE A 153 7.84 -10.41 20.74
C PHE A 153 8.53 -11.78 20.87
N PHE A 154 9.38 -11.98 21.87
CA PHE A 154 10.01 -13.28 22.11
C PHE A 154 9.02 -14.27 22.74
N PHE A 155 8.25 -14.95 21.88
CA PHE A 155 7.22 -15.92 22.29
C PHE A 155 7.77 -17.26 22.80
N SER A 156 9.06 -17.54 22.63
CA SER A 156 9.67 -18.84 22.93
C SER A 156 9.89 -19.13 24.43
N LYS A 157 9.61 -18.19 25.34
CA LYS A 157 9.78 -18.40 26.78
C LYS A 157 8.55 -17.94 27.54
N GLU A 158 8.09 -18.76 28.49
CA GLU A 158 6.96 -18.41 29.35
C GLU A 158 7.22 -17.09 30.09
N ARG A 159 6.26 -16.17 30.02
CA ARG A 159 6.31 -14.86 30.67
C ARG A 159 6.08 -15.00 32.19
N LYS A 160 7.11 -15.42 32.93
CA LYS A 160 7.11 -15.50 34.40
C LYS A 160 8.20 -14.59 35.00
N GLY A 161 7.92 -14.02 36.18
CA GLY A 161 8.85 -13.13 36.91
C GLY A 161 9.10 -11.79 36.21
N ILE A 162 10.37 -11.36 36.17
CA ILE A 162 10.84 -10.06 35.64
C ILE A 162 10.53 -9.87 34.14
N MET A 163 10.30 -10.96 33.40
CA MET A 163 9.94 -10.89 31.98
C MET A 163 8.53 -10.32 31.74
N LYS A 164 7.60 -10.43 32.70
CA LYS A 164 6.23 -9.93 32.56
C LYS A 164 6.15 -8.39 32.58
N PRO A 165 6.75 -7.66 33.55
CA PRO A 165 6.79 -6.20 33.51
C PRO A 165 7.66 -5.66 32.36
N ALA A 166 8.78 -6.33 32.01
CA ALA A 166 9.60 -5.94 30.87
C ALA A 166 8.82 -6.05 29.54
N ALA A 167 8.04 -7.12 29.35
CA ALA A 167 7.17 -7.25 28.17
C ALA A 167 6.03 -6.21 28.16
N ASN A 168 5.46 -5.88 29.30
CA ASN A 168 4.41 -4.85 29.40
C ASN A 168 4.95 -3.45 29.09
N LEU A 169 6.19 -3.13 29.49
CA LEU A 169 6.87 -1.91 29.05
C LEU A 169 7.04 -1.91 27.53
N GLY A 170 7.36 -3.05 26.93
CA GLY A 170 7.44 -3.20 25.47
C GLY A 170 6.13 -2.84 24.74
N ILE A 171 4.96 -3.07 25.34
CA ILE A 171 3.66 -2.66 24.77
C ILE A 171 3.53 -1.14 24.71
N ILE A 172 4.11 -0.41 25.67
CA ILE A 172 4.01 1.06 25.73
C ILE A 172 4.88 1.72 24.65
N PHE A 173 5.98 1.08 24.25
CA PHE A 173 6.90 1.58 23.22
C PHE A 173 6.46 1.24 21.78
N LEU A 174 5.41 0.43 21.62
CA LEU A 174 4.91 -0.09 20.34
C LEU A 174 3.74 0.75 19.85
#